data_AF-A0A830HSC5-F1
#
_entry.id   AF-A0A830HSC5-F1
#
_cell.length_a   1.000
_cell.length_b   1.000
_cell.length_c   1.000
_cell.angle_alpha   90.00
_cell.angle_beta   90.00
_cell.angle_gamma   90.00
#
_symmetry.space_group_name_H-M   'P 1'
#
loop_
_entity.id
_entity.type
_entity.pdbx_description
1 polymer ?
#
loop_
_entity_poly.entity_id
_entity_poly.type
_entity_poly.pdbx_seq_one_letter_code
_entity_poly.pdbx_strand_id
1 'polypeptide(L)'
;MLAKIVFVLLSVLVMVAVGALADGHDKEMASALAGEDHDDHDHGHESHDDEAKKGCANNELCKKAFQTVLMSHDICEEEQLPLSLEVGLHVFEDKCEDVLCNSASEPFDPMAVECGTGNDAYEWAGTFNFSGDASHTWSMQAVGGKYADPAMRLVFIPTTDTTEGAIKTNEAKAVGMMTGTSCAVTKPGSTSKIEQGGSCFEMTVGSADDSEFTLDTTGISGVVIYAQHVPTEFERNRHYLYDSKSTDIEPVAQIPSGGGGGHDHGHDHDHGHGSEPCGCISKEFGFALDCNKTEVIQAAVNYLQDENCKNNKTPECIRNFYIFQAHHDFCAHDDLPPFNEIIFHAMEEHFDTCFIERQYNPKLSMCPPVNCEDKEALKKAVDEMYEHCEAPATPKDNGE
;
A
#
# COMPACT_ATOMS: atom_id res chain seq x y z
N MET A 1 -9.82 -2.46 42.16
CA MET A 1 -8.45 -2.48 42.71
C MET A 1 -7.66 -3.71 42.26
N LEU A 2 -8.18 -4.94 42.38
CA LEU A 2 -7.45 -6.12 41.88
C LEU A 2 -7.29 -6.18 40.35
N ALA A 3 -8.26 -5.73 39.55
CA ALA A 3 -8.15 -5.72 38.09
C ALA A 3 -7.09 -4.75 37.55
N LYS A 4 -6.88 -3.61 38.23
CA LYS A 4 -5.84 -2.62 37.87
C LYS A 4 -4.42 -3.12 38.15
N ILE A 5 -4.25 -3.96 39.19
CA ILE A 5 -2.95 -4.53 39.55
C ILE A 5 -2.55 -5.67 38.58
N VAL A 6 -3.53 -6.42 38.06
CA VAL A 6 -3.28 -7.47 37.05
C VAL A 6 -2.90 -6.86 35.69
N PHE A 7 -3.49 -5.73 35.31
CA PHE A 7 -3.15 -5.02 34.06
C PHE A 7 -1.71 -4.50 34.09
N VAL A 8 -1.30 -3.82 35.17
CA VAL A 8 0.07 -3.32 35.36
C VAL A 8 1.11 -4.45 35.37
N LEU A 9 0.79 -5.58 35.99
CA LEU A 9 1.71 -6.74 36.03
C LEU A 9 1.83 -7.48 34.68
N LEU A 10 0.81 -7.42 33.82
CA LEU A 10 0.84 -8.04 32.49
C LEU A 10 1.62 -7.14 31.50
N SER A 11 1.45 -5.82 31.58
CA SER A 11 2.18 -4.84 30.76
C SER A 11 3.69 -4.87 31.01
N VAL A 12 4.10 -4.97 32.28
CA VAL A 12 5.52 -5.11 32.65
C VAL A 12 6.13 -6.42 32.14
N LEU A 13 5.34 -7.51 32.07
CA LEU A 13 5.83 -8.81 31.62
C LEU A 13 6.01 -8.88 30.09
N VAL A 14 5.18 -8.15 29.33
CA VAL A 14 5.32 -8.01 27.87
C VAL A 14 6.54 -7.15 27.52
N MET A 15 6.77 -6.05 28.24
CA MET A 15 7.95 -5.18 28.05
C MET A 15 9.29 -5.90 28.31
N VAL A 16 9.34 -6.80 29.29
CA VAL A 16 10.54 -7.62 29.57
C VAL A 16 10.79 -8.68 28.49
N ALA A 17 9.74 -9.14 27.79
CA ALA A 17 9.87 -10.15 26.74
C ALA A 17 10.38 -9.56 25.41
N VAL A 18 9.99 -8.33 25.06
CA VAL A 18 10.45 -7.63 23.85
C VAL A 18 11.94 -7.30 23.92
N GLY A 19 12.45 -6.87 25.09
CA GLY A 19 13.88 -6.61 25.31
C GLY A 19 14.80 -7.85 25.24
N ALA A 20 14.24 -9.07 25.19
CA ALA A 20 15.02 -10.30 25.12
C ALA A 20 15.36 -10.75 23.69
N LEU A 21 14.72 -10.18 22.65
CA LEU A 21 14.85 -10.62 21.26
C LEU A 21 15.65 -9.69 20.34
N ALA A 22 15.96 -8.46 20.77
CA ALA A 22 16.66 -7.48 19.95
C ALA A 22 18.18 -7.47 20.20
N ASP A 23 18.99 -7.28 19.15
CA ASP A 23 20.44 -7.21 19.25
C ASP A 23 20.90 -5.86 19.86
N GLY A 24 22.15 -5.82 20.35
CA GLY A 24 22.58 -4.93 21.45
C GLY A 24 22.41 -3.40 21.34
N HIS A 25 22.05 -2.83 20.18
CA HIS A 25 21.71 -1.39 20.07
C HIS A 25 20.24 -1.10 20.40
N ASP A 26 19.32 -2.04 20.14
CA ASP A 26 17.88 -1.84 20.32
C ASP A 26 17.49 -1.89 21.81
N LYS A 27 18.34 -2.50 22.65
CA LYS A 27 18.11 -2.62 24.10
C LYS A 27 18.27 -1.31 24.86
N GLU A 28 19.11 -0.39 24.38
CA GLU A 28 19.25 0.92 25.03
C GLU A 28 18.02 1.81 24.75
N MET A 29 17.45 1.76 23.55
CA MET A 29 16.22 2.51 23.22
C MET A 29 14.98 2.00 23.96
N ALA A 30 14.77 0.67 24.00
CA ALA A 30 13.65 0.08 24.74
C ALA A 30 13.71 0.37 26.25
N SER A 31 14.91 0.55 26.81
CA SER A 31 15.09 0.91 28.22
C SER A 31 14.91 2.41 28.50
N ALA A 32 15.11 3.29 27.50
CA ALA A 32 14.89 4.73 27.65
C ALA A 32 13.39 5.08 27.72
N LEU A 33 12.56 4.31 27.02
CA LEU A 33 11.09 4.47 27.01
C LEU A 33 10.37 3.89 28.24
N ALA A 34 11.06 3.06 29.04
CA ALA A 34 10.49 2.45 30.25
C ALA A 34 10.55 3.35 31.51
N GLY A 35 11.05 4.58 31.38
CA GLY A 35 11.32 5.49 32.50
C GLY A 35 10.24 6.53 32.82
N GLU A 36 9.16 6.62 32.03
CA GLU A 36 8.15 7.66 32.21
C GLU A 36 6.86 7.10 32.81
N ASP A 37 6.64 7.41 34.09
CA ASP A 37 5.36 7.21 34.78
C ASP A 37 4.29 8.11 34.13
N HIS A 38 3.46 7.55 33.26
CA HIS A 38 2.30 8.25 32.69
C HIS A 38 1.15 8.33 33.71
N ASP A 39 0.97 9.50 34.33
CA ASP A 39 -0.27 9.90 34.99
C ASP A 39 -1.11 10.78 34.05
N ASP A 40 -2.38 10.39 33.88
CA ASP A 40 -3.39 10.97 32.99
C ASP A 40 -3.82 12.42 33.30
N HIS A 41 -4.01 13.18 32.23
CA HIS A 41 -4.91 14.33 32.00
C HIS A 41 -4.87 15.60 32.88
N ASP A 42 -4.50 16.73 32.28
CA ASP A 42 -5.30 17.97 32.38
C ASP A 42 -5.07 18.91 31.18
N HIS A 43 -6.15 19.37 30.56
CA HIS A 43 -6.16 20.45 29.57
C HIS A 43 -5.99 21.79 30.29
N GLY A 44 -4.75 22.15 30.59
CA GLY A 44 -4.38 23.43 31.18
C GLY A 44 -3.42 24.19 30.28
N HIS A 45 -3.96 25.10 29.47
CA HIS A 45 -3.20 26.06 28.68
C HIS A 45 -2.54 27.09 29.62
N GLU A 46 -1.43 26.72 30.28
CA GLU A 46 -0.57 27.66 30.99
C GLU A 46 0.79 27.78 30.29
N SER A 47 0.96 28.95 29.67
CA SER A 47 2.18 29.44 29.06
C SER A 47 3.32 29.47 30.09
N HIS A 48 4.25 28.52 29.98
CA HIS A 48 5.55 28.58 30.63
C HIS A 48 6.66 28.35 29.59
N ASP A 49 7.24 29.47 29.18
CA ASP A 49 8.62 29.70 28.73
C ASP A 49 9.10 29.15 27.35
N ASP A 50 8.98 30.04 26.36
CA ASP A 50 9.41 30.06 24.93
C ASP A 50 10.91 29.82 24.61
N GLU A 51 11.71 29.22 25.50
CA GLU A 51 13.16 29.01 25.26
C GLU A 51 13.60 27.53 25.12
N ALA A 52 12.75 26.55 25.44
CA ALA A 52 13.12 25.12 25.36
C ALA A 52 12.56 24.36 24.13
N LYS A 53 11.51 24.86 23.47
CA LYS A 53 10.87 24.23 22.28
C LYS A 53 11.48 24.62 20.93
N LYS A 54 12.81 24.81 20.85
CA LYS A 54 13.50 25.21 19.59
C LYS A 54 14.68 24.29 19.29
N GLY A 55 14.52 22.98 19.50
CA GLY A 55 15.62 22.02 19.43
C GLY A 55 16.21 21.91 18.01
N CYS A 56 15.34 21.76 17.02
CA CYS A 56 15.77 21.35 15.68
C CYS A 56 16.08 22.53 14.76
N ALA A 57 15.32 23.65 14.80
CA ALA A 57 15.62 24.81 13.95
C ALA A 57 16.98 25.48 14.25
N ASN A 58 17.52 25.29 15.45
CA ASN A 58 18.80 25.87 15.85
C ASN A 58 20.01 25.00 15.51
N ASN A 59 19.80 23.78 15.01
CA ASN A 59 20.85 22.84 14.65
C ASN A 59 20.64 22.33 13.21
N GLU A 60 21.44 22.84 12.27
CA GLU A 60 21.33 22.50 10.85
C GLU A 60 21.57 21.01 10.55
N LEU A 61 22.35 20.29 11.37
CA LEU A 61 22.51 18.84 11.22
C LEU A 61 21.24 18.12 11.65
N CYS A 62 20.73 18.44 12.85
CA CYS A 62 19.46 17.89 13.34
C CYS A 62 18.31 18.18 12.36
N LYS A 63 18.14 19.43 11.92
CA LYS A 63 17.12 19.80 10.93
C LYS A 63 17.18 18.95 9.67
N LYS A 64 18.37 18.79 9.08
CA LYS A 64 18.52 17.99 7.85
C LYS A 64 18.27 16.52 8.09
N ALA A 65 18.76 15.99 9.21
CA ALA A 65 18.57 14.62 9.62
C ALA A 65 17.08 14.32 9.81
N PHE A 66 16.38 15.13 10.60
CA PHE A 66 14.94 15.02 10.83
C PHE A 66 14.12 15.13 9.53
N GLN A 67 14.41 16.13 8.67
CA GLN A 67 13.70 16.26 7.39
C GLN A 67 13.99 15.11 6.41
N THR A 68 15.16 14.48 6.50
CA THR A 68 15.50 13.27 5.73
C THR A 68 14.71 12.08 6.26
N VAL A 69 14.69 11.89 7.58
CA VAL A 69 13.91 10.84 8.25
C VAL A 69 12.42 10.99 7.92
N LEU A 70 11.85 12.18 8.06
CA LEU A 70 10.44 12.45 7.75
C LEU A 70 10.10 12.16 6.28
N MET A 71 10.92 12.63 5.34
CA MET A 71 10.67 12.36 3.91
C MET A 71 10.80 10.87 3.59
N SER A 72 11.74 10.16 4.21
CA SER A 72 11.94 8.73 4.01
C SER A 72 10.81 7.89 4.56
N HIS A 73 10.38 8.17 5.79
CA HIS A 73 9.19 7.58 6.41
C HIS A 73 7.96 7.72 5.50
N ASP A 74 7.72 8.92 4.98
CA ASP A 74 6.49 9.21 4.24
C ASP A 74 6.46 8.67 2.78
N ILE A 75 7.60 8.31 2.16
CA ILE A 75 7.64 7.94 0.73
C ILE A 75 8.30 6.60 0.41
N CYS A 76 9.11 6.07 1.32
CA CYS A 76 9.81 4.81 1.08
C CYS A 76 8.93 3.64 1.51
N GLU A 77 9.15 2.47 0.91
CA GLU A 77 8.44 1.27 1.35
C GLU A 77 8.97 0.83 2.73
N GLU A 78 8.08 0.37 3.60
CA GLU A 78 8.41 0.02 4.99
C GLU A 78 9.58 -0.98 5.10
N GLU A 79 9.66 -1.97 4.20
CA GLU A 79 10.76 -2.93 4.18
C GLU A 79 12.15 -2.32 3.88
N GLN A 80 12.18 -1.09 3.38
CA GLN A 80 13.40 -0.33 3.10
C GLN A 80 13.88 0.44 4.33
N LEU A 81 13.01 0.65 5.32
CA LEU A 81 13.23 1.51 6.46
C LEU A 81 13.62 0.71 7.71
N PRO A 82 14.61 1.17 8.50
CA PRO A 82 14.90 0.55 9.77
C PRO A 82 13.88 1.03 10.83
N LEU A 83 13.44 0.13 11.71
CA LEU A 83 12.50 0.46 12.81
C LEU A 83 12.91 1.69 13.65
N SER A 84 14.22 1.95 13.79
CA SER A 84 14.73 3.14 14.49
C SER A 84 14.43 4.47 13.78
N LEU A 85 14.21 4.43 12.46
CA LEU A 85 13.78 5.57 11.64
C LEU A 85 12.28 5.79 11.85
N GLU A 86 11.50 4.73 11.66
CA GLU A 86 10.05 4.68 11.85
C GLU A 86 9.63 5.24 13.20
N VAL A 87 10.04 4.58 14.29
CA VAL A 87 9.74 5.03 15.65
C VAL A 87 10.46 6.35 15.97
N GLY A 88 11.65 6.55 15.41
CA GLY A 88 12.49 7.70 15.71
C GLY A 88 11.86 9.01 15.27
N LEU A 89 11.22 9.04 14.10
CA LEU A 89 10.51 10.23 13.62
C LEU A 89 9.59 10.77 14.72
N HIS A 90 8.65 9.93 15.15
CA HIS A 90 7.59 10.25 16.13
C HIS A 90 8.11 10.70 17.49
N VAL A 91 9.23 10.13 17.95
CA VAL A 91 9.90 10.58 19.20
C VAL A 91 10.39 12.03 19.11
N PHE A 92 10.72 12.51 17.91
CA PHE A 92 11.26 13.85 17.68
C PHE A 92 10.26 14.85 17.10
N GLU A 93 9.07 14.45 16.66
CA GLU A 93 8.16 15.36 15.93
C GLU A 93 7.72 16.58 16.78
N ASP A 94 7.32 16.45 18.05
CA ASP A 94 7.00 17.62 18.91
C ASP A 94 8.22 18.53 19.12
N LYS A 95 9.42 17.96 19.22
CA LYS A 95 10.66 18.73 19.40
C LYS A 95 11.10 19.46 18.12
N CYS A 96 10.75 18.89 16.97
CA CYS A 96 11.12 19.36 15.64
C CYS A 96 9.93 19.96 14.87
N GLU A 97 8.84 20.31 15.56
CA GLU A 97 7.64 20.91 14.96
C GLU A 97 7.97 22.14 14.11
N ASP A 98 9.02 22.87 14.50
CA ASP A 98 9.51 24.10 13.87
C ASP A 98 10.26 23.89 12.54
N VAL A 99 10.62 22.64 12.23
CA VAL A 99 11.34 22.26 11.00
C VAL A 99 10.59 21.23 10.15
N LEU A 100 9.32 20.93 10.48
CA LEU A 100 8.46 20.11 9.63
C LEU A 100 8.44 20.62 8.18
N CYS A 101 8.29 19.68 7.25
CA CYS A 101 8.23 19.94 5.82
C CYS A 101 7.20 19.01 5.17
N ASN A 102 6.74 19.34 3.97
CA ASN A 102 5.81 18.51 3.23
C ASN A 102 6.55 17.37 2.51
N SER A 103 6.02 16.16 2.61
CA SER A 103 6.31 15.00 1.76
C SER A 103 5.37 14.94 0.54
N ALA A 104 4.11 15.32 0.72
CA ALA A 104 3.16 15.55 -0.37
C ALA A 104 3.48 16.85 -1.13
N SER A 105 3.36 16.84 -2.45
CA SER A 105 3.74 17.99 -3.28
C SER A 105 2.66 19.09 -3.36
N GLU A 106 1.39 18.73 -3.17
CA GLU A 106 0.25 19.63 -3.26
C GLU A 106 -0.95 19.14 -2.42
N PRO A 107 -1.96 19.99 -2.13
CA PRO A 107 -3.18 19.55 -1.46
C PRO A 107 -3.93 18.50 -2.27
N PHE A 108 -4.35 17.42 -1.61
CA PHE A 108 -5.16 16.36 -2.20
C PHE A 108 -6.29 15.93 -1.26
N ASP A 109 -7.34 15.34 -1.84
CA ASP A 109 -8.40 14.67 -1.08
C ASP A 109 -8.14 13.15 -1.14
N PRO A 110 -7.76 12.51 -0.01
CA PRO A 110 -7.47 11.08 -0.02
C PRO A 110 -8.69 10.22 -0.37
N MET A 111 -9.90 10.75 -0.19
CA MET A 111 -11.15 10.05 -0.54
C MET A 111 -11.54 10.21 -2.01
N ALA A 112 -10.96 11.21 -2.70
CA ALA A 112 -11.21 11.45 -4.12
C ALA A 112 -10.44 10.50 -5.04
N VAL A 113 -9.59 9.61 -4.48
CA VAL A 113 -8.89 8.59 -5.26
C VAL A 113 -9.91 7.76 -6.05
N GLU A 114 -9.67 7.64 -7.36
CA GLU A 114 -10.36 6.69 -8.20
C GLU A 114 -9.87 5.31 -7.79
N CYS A 115 -10.62 4.70 -6.90
CA CYS A 115 -10.44 3.32 -6.57
C CYS A 115 -10.78 2.54 -7.82
N GLY A 116 -9.78 1.85 -8.35
CA GLY A 116 -10.09 0.53 -8.86
C GLY A 116 -10.90 -0.13 -7.75
N THR A 117 -12.21 -0.26 -7.96
CA THR A 117 -12.90 -1.39 -7.35
C THR A 117 -12.01 -2.58 -7.70
N GLY A 118 -11.73 -3.54 -6.82
CA GLY A 118 -11.34 -4.86 -7.33
C GLY A 118 -12.44 -5.32 -8.30
N ASN A 119 -12.31 -5.00 -9.59
CA ASN A 119 -13.48 -4.57 -10.39
C ASN A 119 -14.13 -5.77 -11.06
N ASP A 120 -15.46 -5.86 -10.97
CA ASP A 120 -16.29 -6.63 -11.89
C ASP A 120 -16.04 -6.29 -13.39
N ALA A 121 -15.22 -5.27 -13.71
CA ALA A 121 -14.80 -4.96 -15.07
C ALA A 121 -13.96 -6.07 -15.71
N TYR A 122 -13.11 -6.76 -14.94
CA TYR A 122 -12.33 -7.88 -15.46
C TYR A 122 -12.10 -8.95 -14.39
N GLU A 123 -12.27 -10.21 -14.76
CA GLU A 123 -12.07 -11.36 -13.88
C GLU A 123 -10.65 -11.95 -14.00
N TRP A 124 -9.93 -11.61 -15.06
CA TRP A 124 -8.61 -12.17 -15.36
C TRP A 124 -7.70 -11.21 -16.12
N ALA A 125 -6.40 -11.25 -15.83
CA ALA A 125 -5.37 -10.54 -16.58
C ALA A 125 -4.11 -11.39 -16.74
N GLY A 126 -3.36 -11.15 -17.82
CA GLY A 126 -2.08 -11.83 -18.04
C GLY A 126 -1.18 -11.13 -19.06
N THR A 127 0.12 -11.34 -18.89
CA THR A 127 1.15 -10.86 -19.83
C THR A 127 1.53 -11.93 -20.82
N PHE A 128 1.87 -11.57 -22.05
CA PHE A 128 2.24 -12.52 -23.09
C PHE A 128 3.43 -12.02 -23.89
N ASN A 129 4.19 -12.97 -24.44
CA ASN A 129 5.25 -12.71 -25.39
C ASN A 129 4.78 -13.05 -26.80
N PHE A 130 4.75 -12.05 -27.68
CA PHE A 130 4.37 -12.17 -29.11
C PHE A 130 5.59 -12.15 -30.03
N SER A 131 6.80 -12.16 -29.47
CA SER A 131 8.04 -12.11 -30.25
C SER A 131 8.12 -13.26 -31.25
N GLY A 132 8.28 -12.92 -32.52
CA GLY A 132 8.46 -13.90 -33.60
C GLY A 132 7.20 -14.24 -34.39
N ASP A 133 6.07 -13.59 -34.09
CA ASP A 133 4.85 -13.64 -34.91
C ASP A 133 4.21 -12.23 -35.04
N ALA A 134 3.47 -12.03 -36.12
CA ALA A 134 2.73 -10.80 -36.41
C ALA A 134 1.20 -11.03 -36.41
N SER A 135 0.76 -12.27 -36.15
CA SER A 135 -0.66 -12.62 -36.05
C SER A 135 -0.90 -13.62 -34.93
N HIS A 136 -1.87 -13.32 -34.08
CA HIS A 136 -2.37 -14.23 -33.05
C HIS A 136 -3.89 -14.35 -33.17
N THR A 137 -4.47 -15.37 -32.54
CA THR A 137 -5.92 -15.57 -32.55
C THR A 137 -6.42 -15.79 -31.14
N TRP A 138 -7.44 -15.01 -30.76
CA TRP A 138 -8.22 -15.26 -29.56
C TRP A 138 -9.37 -16.22 -29.89
N SER A 139 -9.52 -17.27 -29.11
CA SER A 139 -10.51 -18.34 -29.31
C SER A 139 -11.50 -18.37 -28.16
N MET A 140 -12.79 -18.44 -28.52
CA MET A 140 -13.87 -18.73 -27.58
C MET A 140 -14.66 -19.91 -28.10
N GLN A 141 -14.76 -20.97 -27.30
CA GLN A 141 -15.49 -22.19 -27.64
C GLN A 141 -16.67 -22.41 -26.69
N ALA A 142 -17.74 -22.97 -27.23
CA ALA A 142 -18.85 -23.46 -26.42
C ALA A 142 -18.44 -24.74 -25.67
N VAL A 143 -18.54 -24.75 -24.34
CA VAL A 143 -18.27 -25.93 -23.51
C VAL A 143 -19.58 -26.69 -23.28
N GLY A 144 -19.64 -27.96 -23.65
CA GLY A 144 -20.88 -28.75 -23.58
C GLY A 144 -22.00 -28.20 -24.48
N GLY A 145 -21.66 -27.52 -25.58
CA GLY A 145 -22.62 -26.95 -26.53
C GLY A 145 -23.25 -25.62 -26.09
N LYS A 146 -22.68 -24.96 -25.07
CA LYS A 146 -23.07 -23.61 -24.64
C LYS A 146 -21.84 -22.76 -24.38
N TYR A 147 -21.89 -21.50 -24.79
CA TYR A 147 -20.93 -20.50 -24.34
C TYR A 147 -21.18 -20.12 -22.88
N ALA A 148 -20.11 -19.82 -22.14
CA ALA A 148 -20.21 -19.31 -20.77
C ALA A 148 -20.97 -17.98 -20.73
N ASP A 149 -20.64 -17.06 -21.66
CA ASP A 149 -21.36 -15.81 -21.89
C ASP A 149 -21.53 -15.52 -23.40
N PRO A 150 -22.59 -14.82 -23.84
CA PRO A 150 -22.72 -14.36 -25.24
C PRO A 150 -21.62 -13.41 -25.74
N ALA A 151 -20.86 -12.75 -24.86
CA ALA A 151 -19.75 -11.90 -25.26
C ALA A 151 -18.67 -11.81 -24.17
N MET A 152 -17.50 -11.29 -24.53
CA MET A 152 -16.45 -10.95 -23.57
C MET A 152 -15.72 -9.69 -24.03
N ARG A 153 -15.56 -8.72 -23.13
CA ARG A 153 -14.65 -7.60 -23.37
C ARG A 153 -13.21 -8.00 -23.07
N LEU A 154 -12.31 -7.58 -23.95
CA LEU A 154 -10.87 -7.79 -23.82
C LEU A 154 -10.13 -6.48 -24.08
N VAL A 155 -9.20 -6.14 -23.20
CA VAL A 155 -8.29 -5.01 -23.37
C VAL A 155 -6.89 -5.52 -23.61
N PHE A 156 -6.24 -5.02 -24.66
CA PHE A 156 -4.88 -5.34 -25.05
C PHE A 156 -4.01 -4.09 -24.94
N ILE A 157 -2.94 -4.14 -24.14
CA ILE A 157 -2.00 -3.03 -23.97
C ILE A 157 -0.59 -3.51 -24.34
N PRO A 158 -0.01 -3.06 -25.48
CA PRO A 158 1.35 -3.40 -25.83
C PRO A 158 2.36 -3.01 -24.73
N THR A 159 3.29 -3.90 -24.44
CA THR A 159 4.34 -3.70 -23.42
C THR A 159 5.60 -4.48 -23.80
N THR A 160 6.75 -4.07 -23.27
CA THR A 160 7.98 -4.87 -23.31
C THR A 160 8.23 -5.61 -22.00
N ASP A 161 7.56 -5.21 -20.91
CA ASP A 161 7.61 -5.86 -19.62
C ASP A 161 6.49 -6.90 -19.53
N THR A 162 6.86 -8.15 -19.28
CA THR A 162 5.92 -9.29 -19.17
C THR A 162 5.86 -9.86 -17.75
N THR A 163 6.28 -9.09 -16.75
CA THR A 163 6.15 -9.44 -15.33
C THR A 163 4.74 -9.22 -14.81
N GLU A 164 4.44 -9.76 -13.63
CA GLU A 164 3.20 -9.47 -12.92
C GLU A 164 3.07 -7.99 -12.54
N GLY A 165 4.19 -7.31 -12.22
CA GLY A 165 4.19 -5.86 -11.96
C GLY A 165 3.70 -5.03 -13.15
N ALA A 166 3.91 -5.51 -14.38
CA ALA A 166 3.36 -4.89 -15.58
C ALA A 166 1.82 -5.02 -15.67
N ILE A 167 1.23 -6.06 -15.06
CA ILE A 167 -0.22 -6.17 -14.88
C ILE A 167 -0.66 -5.05 -13.95
N LYS A 168 -0.17 -5.04 -12.69
CA LYS A 168 -0.56 -4.04 -11.68
C LYS A 168 -0.40 -2.59 -12.20
N THR A 169 0.71 -2.28 -12.89
CA THR A 169 0.98 -0.95 -13.46
C THR A 169 -0.01 -0.51 -14.55
N ASN A 170 -0.59 -1.44 -15.31
CA ASN A 170 -1.49 -1.13 -16.43
C ASN A 170 -2.98 -1.20 -16.08
N GLU A 171 -3.31 -1.55 -14.83
CA GLU A 171 -4.68 -1.87 -14.41
C GLU A 171 -5.64 -0.69 -14.58
N ALA A 172 -5.29 0.50 -14.06
CA ALA A 172 -6.14 1.69 -14.17
C ALA A 172 -6.47 2.04 -15.63
N LYS A 173 -5.46 1.91 -16.51
CA LYS A 173 -5.64 2.14 -17.95
C LYS A 173 -6.56 1.09 -18.57
N ALA A 174 -6.41 -0.17 -18.20
CA ALA A 174 -7.25 -1.25 -18.69
C ALA A 174 -8.71 -1.09 -18.23
N VAL A 175 -8.94 -0.79 -16.95
CA VAL A 175 -10.27 -0.54 -16.38
C VAL A 175 -10.97 0.62 -17.10
N GLY A 176 -10.26 1.72 -17.35
CA GLY A 176 -10.80 2.86 -18.11
C GLY A 176 -11.20 2.48 -19.54
N MET A 177 -10.46 1.59 -20.20
CA MET A 177 -10.83 1.06 -21.52
C MET A 177 -12.00 0.07 -21.46
N MET A 178 -12.01 -0.81 -20.44
CA MET A 178 -12.96 -1.89 -20.26
C MET A 178 -14.37 -1.37 -19.95
N THR A 179 -14.46 -0.35 -19.10
CA THR A 179 -15.72 0.28 -18.68
C THR A 179 -16.18 1.39 -19.63
N GLY A 180 -15.26 1.88 -20.48
CA GLY A 180 -15.54 2.89 -21.48
C GLY A 180 -16.56 2.45 -22.55
N THR A 181 -17.13 3.41 -23.26
CA THR A 181 -18.07 3.17 -24.37
C THR A 181 -17.37 2.96 -25.72
N SER A 182 -16.04 3.01 -25.76
CA SER A 182 -15.22 2.95 -26.99
C SER A 182 -14.79 1.53 -27.37
N CYS A 183 -15.17 0.51 -26.58
CA CYS A 183 -14.82 -0.88 -26.85
C CYS A 183 -15.49 -1.35 -28.15
N ALA A 184 -14.69 -1.75 -29.14
CA ALA A 184 -15.19 -2.07 -30.47
C ALA A 184 -15.84 -3.46 -30.48
N VAL A 185 -17.11 -3.54 -30.92
CA VAL A 185 -17.81 -4.82 -31.05
C VAL A 185 -17.22 -5.61 -32.23
N THR A 186 -16.68 -6.79 -31.94
CA THR A 186 -15.98 -7.64 -32.91
C THR A 186 -16.73 -8.96 -33.07
N LYS A 187 -16.92 -9.39 -34.32
CA LYS A 187 -17.58 -10.67 -34.66
C LYS A 187 -16.57 -11.75 -35.02
N PRO A 188 -16.92 -13.04 -34.90
CA PRO A 188 -16.00 -14.12 -35.25
C PRO A 188 -15.56 -14.04 -36.72
N GLY A 189 -14.31 -14.39 -36.99
CA GLY A 189 -13.66 -14.28 -38.30
C GLY A 189 -13.17 -12.89 -38.66
N SER A 190 -13.29 -11.90 -37.76
CA SER A 190 -12.74 -10.56 -37.97
C SER A 190 -11.25 -10.52 -37.67
N THR A 191 -10.55 -9.57 -38.29
CA THR A 191 -9.17 -9.21 -37.92
C THR A 191 -9.15 -7.82 -37.30
N SER A 192 -8.60 -7.71 -36.09
CA SER A 192 -8.53 -6.46 -35.33
C SER A 192 -7.08 -6.07 -35.08
N LYS A 193 -6.76 -4.78 -35.23
CA LYS A 193 -5.41 -4.25 -34.98
C LYS A 193 -5.30 -3.75 -33.55
N ILE A 194 -4.22 -4.13 -32.87
CA ILE A 194 -3.89 -3.62 -31.54
C ILE A 194 -3.08 -2.33 -31.71
N GLU A 195 -3.63 -1.21 -31.25
CA GLU A 195 -2.95 0.09 -31.31
C GLU A 195 -1.90 0.22 -30.19
N GLN A 196 -0.83 0.98 -30.43
CA GLN A 196 0.25 1.21 -29.46
C GLN A 196 -0.25 1.85 -28.15
N GLY A 197 -1.35 2.61 -28.22
CA GLY A 197 -2.02 3.19 -27.05
C GLY A 197 -2.82 2.19 -26.23
N GLY A 198 -3.03 0.96 -26.73
CA GLY A 198 -3.96 -0.04 -26.21
C GLY A 198 -5.25 -0.09 -27.03
N SER A 199 -6.00 -1.19 -26.91
CA SER A 199 -7.25 -1.40 -27.64
C SER A 199 -8.23 -2.25 -26.83
N CYS A 200 -9.52 -1.95 -26.93
CA CYS A 200 -10.60 -2.72 -26.30
C CYS A 200 -11.51 -3.32 -27.38
N PHE A 201 -11.81 -4.62 -27.25
CA PHE A 201 -12.73 -5.33 -28.12
C PHE A 201 -13.82 -6.03 -27.30
N GLU A 202 -15.08 -5.81 -27.66
CA GLU A 202 -16.21 -6.60 -27.17
C GLU A 202 -16.44 -7.73 -28.17
N MET A 203 -15.87 -8.90 -27.89
CA MET A 203 -15.92 -10.06 -28.77
C MET A 203 -17.22 -10.83 -28.54
N THR A 204 -18.13 -10.77 -29.52
CA THR A 204 -19.43 -11.46 -29.44
C THR A 204 -19.34 -12.85 -30.06
N VAL A 205 -19.88 -13.88 -29.39
CA VAL A 205 -19.85 -15.26 -29.91
C VAL A 205 -20.76 -15.42 -31.13
N GLY A 206 -20.40 -16.37 -32.01
CA GLY A 206 -21.17 -16.73 -33.19
C GLY A 206 -22.24 -17.79 -32.92
N SER A 207 -22.87 -18.27 -33.99
CA SER A 207 -23.81 -19.39 -33.93
C SER A 207 -23.14 -20.77 -34.02
N ALA A 208 -21.84 -20.81 -34.34
CA ALA A 208 -21.03 -22.02 -34.32
C ALA A 208 -20.48 -22.27 -32.92
N ASP A 209 -20.03 -23.50 -32.66
CA ASP A 209 -19.44 -23.88 -31.36
C ASP A 209 -18.04 -23.31 -31.13
N ASP A 210 -17.44 -22.70 -32.16
CA ASP A 210 -16.12 -22.06 -32.15
C ASP A 210 -16.24 -20.64 -32.71
N SER A 211 -15.71 -19.67 -31.97
CA SER A 211 -15.67 -18.25 -32.31
C SER A 211 -14.24 -17.77 -32.21
N GLU A 212 -13.61 -17.51 -33.36
CA GLU A 212 -12.21 -17.10 -33.45
C GLU A 212 -12.09 -15.64 -33.90
N PHE A 213 -11.14 -14.92 -33.31
CA PHE A 213 -10.90 -13.50 -33.56
C PHE A 213 -9.41 -13.27 -33.82
N THR A 214 -9.06 -12.89 -35.05
CA THR A 214 -7.67 -12.66 -35.41
C THR A 214 -7.20 -11.29 -34.92
N LEU A 215 -6.00 -11.25 -34.35
CA LEU A 215 -5.33 -10.05 -33.87
C LEU A 215 -4.11 -9.78 -34.76
N ASP A 216 -4.06 -8.58 -35.36
CA ASP A 216 -2.85 -8.06 -36.00
C ASP A 216 -1.90 -7.56 -34.90
N THR A 217 -0.85 -8.34 -34.66
CA THR A 217 0.17 -8.10 -33.65
C THR A 217 1.49 -7.63 -34.27
N THR A 218 1.44 -7.11 -35.51
CA THR A 218 2.63 -6.61 -36.20
C THR A 218 3.34 -5.55 -35.37
N GLY A 219 4.59 -5.80 -35.01
CA GLY A 219 5.42 -4.86 -34.25
C GLY A 219 5.15 -4.83 -32.75
N ILE A 220 4.40 -5.81 -32.22
CA ILE A 220 4.16 -6.00 -30.79
C ILE A 220 4.99 -7.20 -30.33
N SER A 221 5.97 -6.98 -29.44
CA SER A 221 6.79 -8.04 -28.86
C SER A 221 6.19 -8.62 -27.57
N GLY A 222 5.41 -7.83 -26.85
CA GLY A 222 4.72 -8.24 -25.63
C GLY A 222 3.43 -7.44 -25.43
N VAL A 223 2.53 -7.99 -24.63
CA VAL A 223 1.22 -7.40 -24.37
C VAL A 223 0.74 -7.78 -22.97
N VAL A 224 0.01 -6.88 -22.32
CA VAL A 224 -0.85 -7.20 -21.17
C VAL A 224 -2.28 -7.29 -21.67
N ILE A 225 -2.97 -8.38 -21.33
CA ILE A 225 -4.37 -8.63 -21.70
C ILE A 225 -5.21 -8.65 -20.42
N TYR A 226 -6.34 -7.97 -20.44
CA TYR A 226 -7.37 -8.03 -19.40
C TYR A 226 -8.65 -8.55 -20.02
N ALA A 227 -9.30 -9.50 -19.35
CA ALA A 227 -10.49 -10.18 -19.83
C ALA A 227 -11.65 -10.00 -18.84
N GLN A 228 -12.80 -9.59 -19.37
CA GLN A 228 -14.03 -9.44 -18.60
C GLN A 228 -14.39 -10.73 -17.84
N HIS A 229 -14.16 -11.88 -18.49
CA HIS A 229 -14.39 -13.20 -17.91
C HIS A 229 -13.10 -14.02 -17.89
N VAL A 230 -13.04 -15.05 -17.05
CA VAL A 230 -11.92 -16.00 -17.02
C VAL A 230 -11.84 -16.75 -18.38
N PRO A 231 -10.76 -16.60 -19.17
CA PRO A 231 -10.69 -17.14 -20.53
C PRO A 231 -10.90 -18.66 -20.65
N THR A 232 -10.51 -19.42 -19.62
CA THR A 232 -10.62 -20.88 -19.61
C THR A 232 -12.06 -21.39 -19.52
N GLU A 233 -13.02 -20.55 -19.16
CA GLU A 233 -14.45 -20.89 -19.25
C GLU A 233 -14.93 -21.08 -20.69
N PHE A 234 -14.17 -20.54 -21.65
CA PHE A 234 -14.41 -20.64 -23.08
C PHE A 234 -13.51 -21.68 -23.76
N GLU A 235 -12.83 -22.53 -23.01
CA GLU A 235 -11.92 -23.54 -23.56
C GLU A 235 -12.54 -24.93 -23.54
N ARG A 236 -12.91 -25.44 -24.72
CA ARG A 236 -13.35 -26.83 -24.87
C ARG A 236 -12.18 -27.76 -25.16
N ASN A 237 -11.34 -27.40 -26.13
CA ASN A 237 -10.18 -28.20 -26.57
C ASN A 237 -9.10 -27.40 -27.31
N ARG A 238 -9.25 -26.08 -27.44
CA ARG A 238 -8.28 -25.15 -28.01
C ARG A 238 -7.99 -24.10 -26.95
N HIS A 239 -6.71 -23.78 -26.74
CA HIS A 239 -6.32 -22.69 -25.85
C HIS A 239 -6.90 -21.36 -26.33
N TYR A 240 -7.28 -20.47 -25.41
CA TYR A 240 -7.90 -19.18 -25.70
C TYR A 240 -7.00 -18.27 -26.52
N LEU A 241 -5.68 -18.51 -26.59
CA LEU A 241 -4.75 -17.74 -27.39
C LEU A 241 -3.72 -18.63 -28.10
N TYR A 242 -3.55 -18.42 -29.41
CA TYR A 242 -2.54 -19.14 -30.20
C TYR A 242 -1.95 -18.30 -31.35
N ASP A 243 -0.79 -18.70 -31.84
CA ASP A 243 -0.03 -18.02 -32.90
C ASP A 243 -0.46 -18.43 -34.34
N SER A 244 0.17 -17.84 -35.37
CA SER A 244 -0.14 -18.15 -36.78
C SER A 244 0.19 -19.60 -37.19
N LYS A 245 0.94 -20.33 -36.36
CA LYS A 245 1.31 -21.74 -36.55
C LYS A 245 0.42 -22.68 -35.72
N SER A 246 -0.62 -22.14 -35.08
CA SER A 246 -1.52 -22.87 -34.17
C SER A 246 -0.82 -23.42 -32.92
N THR A 247 0.28 -22.77 -32.52
CA THR A 247 0.95 -23.01 -31.24
C THR A 247 0.20 -22.22 -30.17
N ASP A 248 -0.23 -22.90 -29.12
CA ASP A 248 -0.88 -22.26 -27.98
C ASP A 248 0.12 -21.35 -27.25
N ILE A 249 -0.31 -20.15 -26.88
CA ILE A 249 0.52 -19.12 -26.24
C ILE A 249 0.02 -18.86 -24.82
N GLU A 250 0.75 -19.42 -23.86
CA GLU A 250 0.47 -19.29 -22.42
C GLU A 250 0.93 -17.92 -21.89
N PRO A 251 0.29 -17.40 -20.81
CA PRO A 251 0.72 -16.18 -20.16
C PRO A 251 2.08 -16.36 -19.47
N VAL A 252 2.91 -15.32 -19.49
CA VAL A 252 4.19 -15.25 -18.76
C VAL A 252 3.93 -15.02 -17.27
N ALA A 253 2.99 -14.13 -16.95
CA ALA A 253 2.43 -13.90 -15.62
C ALA A 253 0.92 -13.70 -15.74
N GLN A 254 0.14 -14.02 -14.70
CA GLN A 254 -1.31 -13.87 -14.70
C GLN A 254 -1.89 -13.62 -13.30
N ILE A 255 -3.02 -12.93 -13.24
CA ILE A 255 -3.80 -12.69 -12.03
C ILE A 255 -5.29 -13.00 -12.34
N PRO A 256 -5.99 -13.78 -11.50
CA PRO A 256 -5.45 -14.54 -10.37
C PRO A 256 -4.52 -15.68 -10.84
N SER A 257 -3.54 -16.02 -10.00
CA SER A 257 -2.60 -17.12 -10.25
C SER A 257 -3.32 -18.46 -10.22
N GLY A 258 -3.78 -18.96 -11.37
CA GLY A 258 -4.30 -20.33 -11.43
C GLY A 258 -5.31 -20.65 -12.51
N GLY A 259 -5.89 -19.68 -13.22
CA GLY A 259 -6.63 -19.82 -14.49
C GLY A 259 -7.56 -21.03 -14.69
N GLY A 260 -8.02 -21.72 -13.65
CA GLY A 260 -8.70 -23.00 -13.76
C GLY A 260 -9.98 -22.99 -12.93
N GLY A 261 -11.12 -23.03 -13.61
CA GLY A 261 -12.45 -22.95 -13.01
C GLY A 261 -12.65 -23.96 -11.88
N GLY A 262 -13.10 -23.44 -10.74
CA GLY A 262 -13.53 -24.23 -9.58
C GLY A 262 -13.78 -23.32 -8.39
N HIS A 263 -15.05 -23.21 -8.00
CA HIS A 263 -15.55 -22.46 -6.84
C HIS A 263 -14.64 -22.53 -5.61
N ASP A 264 -14.04 -21.40 -5.23
CA ASP A 264 -13.81 -21.07 -3.83
C ASP A 264 -13.76 -19.56 -3.65
N HIS A 265 -14.59 -19.05 -2.73
CA HIS A 265 -14.44 -17.71 -2.17
C HIS A 265 -13.25 -17.73 -1.19
N GLY A 266 -12.05 -17.94 -1.74
CA GLY A 266 -10.79 -17.85 -1.02
C GLY A 266 -10.17 -16.50 -1.33
N HIS A 267 -10.21 -15.60 -0.34
CA HIS A 267 -9.44 -14.37 -0.33
C HIS A 267 -7.93 -14.71 -0.33
N ASP A 268 -7.37 -14.96 -1.51
CA ASP A 268 -5.92 -15.01 -1.70
C ASP A 268 -5.42 -13.56 -1.83
N HIS A 269 -5.18 -12.95 -0.67
CA HIS A 269 -4.39 -11.73 -0.55
C HIS A 269 -2.94 -12.08 -0.89
N ASP A 270 -2.57 -11.85 -2.15
CA ASP A 270 -1.18 -11.79 -2.58
C ASP A 270 -0.44 -10.75 -1.73
N HIS A 271 0.68 -11.16 -1.13
CA HIS A 271 1.46 -10.41 -0.14
C HIS A 271 2.25 -9.26 -0.79
N GLY A 272 1.52 -8.25 -1.27
CA GLY A 272 2.07 -6.95 -1.64
C GLY A 272 1.76 -5.94 -0.53
N HIS A 273 2.70 -5.73 0.38
CA HIS A 273 2.61 -4.70 1.40
C HIS A 273 2.54 -3.31 0.71
N GLY A 274 1.39 -2.63 0.76
CA GLY A 274 1.27 -1.22 0.40
C GLY A 274 0.78 -0.83 -1.01
N SER A 275 0.21 -1.72 -1.83
CA SER A 275 -0.19 -1.33 -3.20
C SER A 275 -1.56 -0.63 -3.33
N GLU A 276 -2.48 -0.84 -2.40
CA GLU A 276 -3.83 -0.25 -2.50
C GLU A 276 -3.90 1.11 -1.79
N PRO A 277 -4.42 2.18 -2.42
CA PRO A 277 -4.56 3.47 -1.76
C PRO A 277 -5.49 3.37 -0.53
N CYS A 278 -5.11 3.95 0.61
CA CYS A 278 -5.94 3.88 1.82
C CYS A 278 -7.32 4.50 1.63
N GLY A 279 -7.50 5.42 0.67
CA GLY A 279 -8.81 5.93 0.28
C GLY A 279 -9.76 4.89 -0.31
N CYS A 280 -9.23 3.79 -0.84
CA CYS A 280 -9.99 2.66 -1.36
C CYS A 280 -10.36 1.68 -0.28
N ILE A 281 -9.39 1.32 0.55
CA ILE A 281 -9.61 0.57 1.78
C ILE A 281 -10.66 1.25 2.68
N SER A 282 -10.60 2.57 2.81
CA SER A 282 -11.60 3.38 3.55
C SER A 282 -13.02 3.17 3.02
N LYS A 283 -13.19 3.15 1.69
CA LYS A 283 -14.49 2.90 1.03
C LYS A 283 -14.95 1.45 1.21
N GLU A 284 -14.04 0.49 1.06
CA GLU A 284 -14.32 -0.95 1.19
C GLU A 284 -14.76 -1.31 2.61
N PHE A 285 -13.98 -0.92 3.61
CA PHE A 285 -14.22 -1.23 5.02
C PHE A 285 -15.20 -0.26 5.70
N GLY A 286 -15.64 0.77 4.97
CA GLY A 286 -16.66 1.72 5.40
C GLY A 286 -16.23 2.49 6.66
N PHE A 287 -15.10 3.18 6.59
CA PHE A 287 -14.70 4.17 7.61
C PHE A 287 -14.50 5.53 6.96
N ALA A 288 -14.42 6.58 7.79
CA ALA A 288 -14.10 7.93 7.32
C ALA A 288 -12.69 8.26 7.80
N LEU A 289 -11.92 8.94 6.94
CA LEU A 289 -10.62 9.49 7.29
C LEU A 289 -10.82 10.92 7.78
N ASP A 290 -10.91 11.11 9.10
CA ASP A 290 -11.14 12.41 9.76
C ASP A 290 -10.22 12.56 10.96
N CYS A 291 -9.14 13.30 10.79
CA CYS A 291 -8.13 13.55 11.82
C CYS A 291 -8.68 14.22 13.09
N ASN A 292 -9.87 14.84 13.03
CA ASN A 292 -10.50 15.46 14.20
C ASN A 292 -11.27 14.45 15.07
N LYS A 293 -11.33 13.18 14.68
CA LYS A 293 -12.06 12.10 15.35
C LYS A 293 -11.14 11.17 16.11
N THR A 294 -10.33 11.75 17.00
CA THR A 294 -9.35 11.01 17.81
C THR A 294 -9.99 9.90 18.64
N GLU A 295 -11.28 10.00 19.00
CA GLU A 295 -12.02 8.93 19.67
C GLU A 295 -12.18 7.67 18.81
N VAL A 296 -12.30 7.80 17.49
CA VAL A 296 -12.43 6.67 16.54
C VAL A 296 -11.08 5.97 16.40
N ILE A 297 -10.02 6.77 16.29
CA ILE A 297 -8.65 6.26 16.15
C ILE A 297 -8.24 5.51 17.41
N GLN A 298 -8.47 6.11 18.58
CA GLN A 298 -8.14 5.45 19.86
C GLN A 298 -8.96 4.18 20.10
N ALA A 299 -10.23 4.15 19.68
CA ALA A 299 -11.04 2.94 19.77
C ALA A 299 -10.46 1.80 18.91
N ALA A 300 -9.95 2.11 17.72
CA ALA A 300 -9.30 1.13 16.85
C ALA A 300 -8.00 0.60 17.47
N VAL A 301 -7.15 1.47 18.01
CA VAL A 301 -5.92 1.09 18.72
C VAL A 301 -6.22 0.18 19.90
N ASN A 302 -7.18 0.55 20.75
CA ASN A 302 -7.56 -0.27 21.90
C ASN A 302 -8.05 -1.67 21.48
N TYR A 303 -8.84 -1.76 20.40
CA TYR A 303 -9.32 -3.03 19.89
C TYR A 303 -8.18 -3.95 19.43
N LEU A 304 -7.20 -3.39 18.72
CA LEU A 304 -6.01 -4.10 18.25
C LEU A 304 -5.19 -4.69 19.40
N GLN A 305 -5.11 -3.99 20.54
CA GLN A 305 -4.38 -4.43 21.72
C GLN A 305 -5.12 -5.51 22.52
N ASP A 306 -6.44 -5.44 22.64
CA ASP A 306 -7.24 -6.31 23.51
C ASP A 306 -7.53 -7.69 22.89
N GLU A 307 -7.69 -7.79 21.57
CA GLU A 307 -8.27 -8.97 20.90
C GLU A 307 -7.23 -9.96 20.32
N ASN A 308 -5.96 -9.87 20.74
CA ASN A 308 -4.87 -10.71 20.24
C ASN A 308 -4.76 -10.69 18.70
N CYS A 309 -5.01 -9.53 18.10
CA CYS A 309 -5.11 -9.33 16.65
C CYS A 309 -3.82 -9.71 15.91
N LYS A 310 -2.65 -9.65 16.56
CA LYS A 310 -1.36 -10.14 16.03
C LYS A 310 -1.39 -11.60 15.59
N ASN A 311 -2.10 -12.44 16.33
CA ASN A 311 -2.13 -13.89 16.11
C ASN A 311 -3.43 -14.37 15.44
N ASN A 312 -4.46 -13.53 15.38
CA ASN A 312 -5.78 -13.87 14.84
C ASN A 312 -6.39 -12.70 14.07
N LYS A 313 -6.09 -12.62 12.78
CA LYS A 313 -6.52 -11.54 11.87
C LYS A 313 -7.98 -11.67 11.47
N THR A 314 -8.89 -11.47 12.42
CA THR A 314 -10.33 -11.40 12.13
C THR A 314 -10.63 -10.20 11.22
N PRO A 315 -11.74 -10.21 10.46
CA PRO A 315 -12.17 -9.05 9.67
C PRO A 315 -12.25 -7.76 10.50
N GLU A 316 -12.63 -7.86 11.78
CA GLU A 316 -12.64 -6.73 12.71
C GLU A 316 -11.23 -6.25 13.09
N CYS A 317 -10.26 -7.15 13.29
CA CYS A 317 -8.86 -6.79 13.48
C CYS A 317 -8.31 -6.05 12.25
N ILE A 318 -8.58 -6.58 11.05
CA ILE A 318 -8.15 -5.98 9.78
C ILE A 318 -8.76 -4.58 9.61
N ARG A 319 -10.07 -4.44 9.85
CA ARG A 319 -10.76 -3.15 9.78
C ARG A 319 -10.18 -2.11 10.75
N ASN A 320 -9.92 -2.50 12.00
CA ASN A 320 -9.35 -1.58 12.99
C ASN A 320 -7.88 -1.24 12.67
N PHE A 321 -7.11 -2.18 12.12
CA PHE A 321 -5.77 -1.89 11.61
C PHE A 321 -5.82 -0.83 10.51
N TYR A 322 -6.70 -0.96 9.51
CA TYR A 322 -6.80 0.04 8.45
C TYR A 322 -7.31 1.40 8.91
N ILE A 323 -8.20 1.45 9.90
CA ILE A 323 -8.56 2.72 10.53
C ILE A 323 -7.30 3.35 11.14
N PHE A 324 -6.52 2.55 11.86
CA PHE A 324 -5.35 3.07 12.55
C PHE A 324 -4.27 3.53 11.56
N GLN A 325 -3.86 2.66 10.62
CA GLN A 325 -2.87 2.97 9.59
C GLN A 325 -3.24 4.22 8.78
N ALA A 326 -4.45 4.26 8.22
CA ALA A 326 -4.82 5.36 7.34
C ALA A 326 -4.76 6.72 8.04
N HIS A 327 -5.02 6.78 9.36
CA HIS A 327 -4.89 8.01 10.14
C HIS A 327 -3.44 8.29 10.54
N HIS A 328 -2.64 7.27 10.88
CA HIS A 328 -1.20 7.38 11.15
C HIS A 328 -0.47 8.06 9.99
N ASP A 329 -0.66 7.51 8.79
CA ASP A 329 0.09 7.94 7.60
C ASP A 329 -0.42 9.28 7.02
N PHE A 330 -1.71 9.62 7.23
CA PHE A 330 -2.32 10.83 6.66
C PHE A 330 -2.35 12.05 7.60
N CYS A 331 -2.67 11.86 8.88
CA CYS A 331 -2.95 12.97 9.79
C CYS A 331 -1.68 13.69 10.24
N ALA A 332 -1.84 14.88 10.84
CA ALA A 332 -0.69 15.53 11.44
C ALA A 332 -0.26 14.76 12.69
N HIS A 333 1.04 14.72 12.96
CA HIS A 333 1.59 14.02 14.14
C HIS A 333 0.92 14.41 15.47
N ASP A 334 0.53 15.67 15.64
CA ASP A 334 -0.15 16.18 16.85
C ASP A 334 -1.57 15.62 17.05
N ASP A 335 -2.15 14.99 16.02
CA ASP A 335 -3.48 14.41 16.07
C ASP A 335 -3.49 13.01 16.72
N LEU A 336 -2.31 12.38 16.88
CA LEU A 336 -2.13 11.03 17.43
C LEU A 336 -1.20 11.02 18.65
N PRO A 337 -1.56 10.32 19.74
CA PRO A 337 -0.64 10.09 20.86
C PRO A 337 0.65 9.37 20.40
N PRO A 338 1.86 9.80 20.82
CA PRO A 338 3.13 9.16 20.43
C PRO A 338 3.24 7.67 20.75
N PHE A 339 2.52 7.19 21.77
CA PHE A 339 2.47 5.76 22.10
C PHE A 339 1.73 4.93 21.04
N ASN A 340 0.84 5.54 20.25
CA ASN A 340 0.15 4.86 19.17
C ASN A 340 1.15 4.48 18.06
N GLU A 341 2.06 5.36 17.68
CA GLU A 341 3.06 5.10 16.63
C GLU A 341 3.91 3.84 16.94
N ILE A 342 4.32 3.63 18.20
CA ILE A 342 5.02 2.39 18.62
C ILE A 342 4.13 1.15 18.45
N ILE A 343 2.82 1.27 18.75
CA ILE A 343 1.88 0.17 18.54
C ILE A 343 1.72 -0.11 17.04
N PHE A 344 1.66 0.93 16.21
CA PHE A 344 1.52 0.80 14.76
C PHE A 344 2.64 -0.07 14.20
N HIS A 345 3.89 0.30 14.46
CA HIS A 345 5.04 -0.45 13.93
C HIS A 345 5.14 -1.87 14.50
N ALA A 346 4.67 -2.09 15.73
CA ALA A 346 4.57 -3.44 16.29
C ALA A 346 3.43 -4.27 15.70
N MET A 347 2.46 -3.66 15.02
CA MET A 347 1.31 -4.32 14.41
C MET A 347 1.49 -4.50 12.91
N GLU A 348 2.10 -3.55 12.19
CA GLU A 348 2.20 -3.54 10.72
C GLU A 348 2.87 -4.80 10.15
N GLU A 349 3.86 -5.38 10.85
CA GLU A 349 4.48 -6.67 10.47
C GLU A 349 3.49 -7.85 10.41
N HIS A 350 2.29 -7.66 10.97
CA HIS A 350 1.23 -8.64 11.02
C HIS A 350 0.03 -8.30 10.14
N PHE A 351 0.00 -7.19 9.41
CA PHE A 351 -1.15 -6.83 8.57
C PHE A 351 -0.71 -6.46 7.16
N ASP A 352 -1.65 -6.59 6.22
CA ASP A 352 -1.47 -5.99 4.90
C ASP A 352 -1.72 -4.49 5.04
N THR A 353 -0.88 -3.68 4.39
CA THR A 353 -0.89 -2.22 4.51
C THR A 353 -1.47 -1.56 3.26
N CYS A 354 -1.95 -0.33 3.42
CA CYS A 354 -2.35 0.55 2.31
C CYS A 354 -1.36 1.72 2.16
N PHE A 355 -1.41 2.46 1.06
CA PHE A 355 -0.58 3.66 0.88
C PHE A 355 -1.41 4.95 0.93
N ILE A 356 -0.93 5.94 1.67
CA ILE A 356 -1.49 7.31 1.69
C ILE A 356 -0.37 8.29 2.06
N GLU A 357 -0.28 9.40 1.33
CA GLU A 357 0.67 10.46 1.67
C GLU A 357 0.20 11.23 2.92
N ARG A 358 1.13 11.85 3.64
CA ARG A 358 0.80 12.80 4.73
C ARG A 358 0.03 14.01 4.19
N GLN A 359 -0.87 14.56 5.00
CA GLN A 359 -1.63 15.75 4.62
C GLN A 359 -0.73 16.95 4.29
N TYR A 360 -0.93 17.52 3.10
CA TYR A 360 -0.21 18.73 2.66
C TYR A 360 -0.54 19.96 3.52
N ASN A 361 0.49 20.67 3.97
CA ASN A 361 0.37 21.94 4.68
C ASN A 361 0.97 23.11 3.88
N PRO A 362 0.17 24.08 3.41
CA PRO A 362 0.66 25.21 2.60
C PRO A 362 1.61 26.17 3.33
N LYS A 363 1.76 26.03 4.66
CA LYS A 363 2.69 26.84 5.46
C LYS A 363 4.10 26.25 5.52
N LEU A 364 4.26 24.99 5.14
CA LEU A 364 5.54 24.27 5.20
C LEU A 364 6.22 24.26 3.82
N SER A 365 7.55 24.20 3.81
CA SER A 365 8.33 23.95 2.59
C SER A 365 8.33 22.46 2.26
N MET A 366 8.62 22.09 1.01
CA MET A 366 8.86 20.69 0.63
C MET A 366 10.12 20.16 1.34
N CYS A 367 10.10 18.91 1.79
CA CYS A 367 11.29 18.23 2.29
C CYS A 367 12.31 18.03 1.16
N PRO A 368 13.62 17.96 1.48
CA PRO A 368 14.62 17.54 0.51
C PRO A 368 14.31 16.13 -0.02
N PRO A 369 14.50 15.85 -1.32
CA PRO A 369 14.27 14.51 -1.86
C PRO A 369 15.27 13.51 -1.28
N VAL A 370 14.80 12.27 -1.08
CA VAL A 370 15.59 11.16 -0.55
C VAL A 370 15.70 10.03 -1.57
N ASN A 371 16.69 9.15 -1.37
CA ASN A 371 16.84 7.93 -2.15
C ASN A 371 16.60 6.74 -1.21
N CYS A 372 15.45 6.08 -1.34
CA CYS A 372 15.05 4.96 -0.48
C CYS A 372 15.99 3.75 -0.56
N GLU A 373 16.74 3.62 -1.65
CA GLU A 373 17.73 2.55 -1.84
C GLU A 373 19.06 2.81 -1.11
N ASP A 374 19.31 4.04 -0.65
CA ASP A 374 20.56 4.42 0.02
C ASP A 374 20.49 4.17 1.53
N LYS A 375 20.52 2.89 1.90
CA LYS A 375 20.41 2.44 3.30
C LYS A 375 21.49 3.03 4.21
N GLU A 376 22.68 3.33 3.68
CA GLU A 376 23.75 3.99 4.45
C GLU A 376 23.40 5.45 4.76
N ALA A 377 22.84 6.18 3.79
CA ALA A 377 22.37 7.55 4.00
C ALA A 377 21.19 7.61 4.99
N LEU A 378 20.22 6.68 4.86
CA LEU A 378 19.09 6.59 5.79
C LEU A 378 19.56 6.33 7.22
N LYS A 379 20.43 5.33 7.40
CA LYS A 379 21.02 5.04 8.71
C LYS A 379 21.77 6.24 9.28
N LYS A 380 22.56 6.94 8.45
CA LYS A 380 23.29 8.14 8.86
C LYS A 380 22.35 9.27 9.31
N ALA A 381 21.23 9.46 8.63
CA ALA A 381 20.23 10.44 9.02
C ALA A 381 19.62 10.11 10.40
N VAL A 382 19.30 8.84 10.66
CA VAL A 382 18.84 8.40 11.99
C VAL A 382 19.91 8.68 13.06
N ASP A 383 21.16 8.25 12.83
CA ASP A 383 22.25 8.44 13.79
C ASP A 383 22.46 9.95 14.08
N GLU A 384 22.44 10.81 13.05
CA GLU A 384 22.54 12.28 13.20
C GLU A 384 21.32 12.88 13.92
N MET A 385 20.12 12.34 13.70
CA MET A 385 18.90 12.80 14.39
C MET A 385 19.01 12.51 15.89
N TYR A 386 19.32 11.28 16.28
CA TYR A 386 19.47 10.93 17.71
C TYR A 386 20.66 11.67 18.37
N GLU A 387 21.77 11.87 17.67
CA GLU A 387 22.94 12.56 18.24
C GLU A 387 22.73 14.07 18.41
N HIS A 388 21.94 14.68 17.51
CA HIS A 388 21.91 16.15 17.39
C HIS A 388 20.56 16.79 17.68
N CYS A 389 19.47 16.02 17.69
CA CYS A 389 18.14 16.47 18.06
C CYS A 389 17.84 16.30 19.56
N GLU A 390 18.75 15.69 20.33
CA GLU A 390 18.73 15.67 21.80
C GLU A 390 19.84 16.52 22.43
N ALA A 391 19.44 17.60 23.13
CA ALA A 391 19.86 17.88 24.52
C ALA A 391 19.15 19.13 25.10
N PRO A 392 18.35 19.02 26.18
CA PRO A 392 18.24 20.09 27.18
C PRO A 392 19.36 19.97 28.24
N ALA A 393 19.76 21.13 28.77
CA ALA A 393 20.98 21.40 29.52
C ALA A 393 21.41 20.34 30.55
N THR A 394 22.71 20.01 30.54
CA THR A 394 23.36 19.56 31.78
C THR A 394 23.03 20.59 32.88
N PRO A 395 22.58 20.15 34.07
CA PRO A 395 22.40 21.06 35.19
C PRO A 395 23.68 21.87 35.34
N LYS A 396 23.58 23.21 35.34
CA LYS A 396 24.70 24.05 35.73
C LYS A 396 25.18 23.52 37.07
N ASP A 397 26.45 23.15 37.11
CA ASP A 397 27.19 22.92 38.34
C ASP A 397 27.10 24.22 39.15
N ASN A 398 26.09 24.32 40.00
CA ASN A 398 25.97 25.35 41.01
C ASN A 398 27.02 24.96 42.04
N GLY A 399 28.24 25.44 41.81
CA GLY A 399 29.39 25.06 42.60
C GLY A 399 29.13 25.08 44.11
N GLU A 400 29.62 24.03 44.75
CA GLU A 400 30.08 24.04 46.14
C GLU A 400 31.57 23.72 46.21
#